data_AF-A0AAQ3QPF9-F1
#
_entry.id   AF-A0AAQ3QPF9-F1
#
_cell.length_a   1.000
_cell.length_b   1.000
_cell.length_c   1.000
_cell.angle_alpha   90.00
_cell.angle_beta   90.00
_cell.angle_gamma   90.00
#
_symmetry.space_group_name_H-M   'P 1'
#
loop_
_entity.id
_entity.type
_entity.pdbx_description
1 polymer ?
#
loop_
_entity_poly.entity_id
_entity_poly.type
_entity_poly.pdbx_seq_one_letter_code
_entity_poly.pdbx_strand_id
1 'polypeptide(L)'
;MAISSAAQLHLFLSKQIQFSRLPPPPPLFPLNACGRHFSLPSSLSLKPKPSSSPASLKPFLLPRSFRPNTLKPYASRSATITSLFTGIVEEMGRIERLGPSGDADGGFEMRISASNVLGGVQLGDSIAVNGTCLTVSDFDLATSTFTVGLAPETLRRTDLGELAPGCPVNLERAVQPVSRMGGHFVQGHVDGTGEIVSLVPEGDSLWVKVRVAPELMRYIVPKGFIAVDGTSLTVVGVYEEESCFDFMMVAYTQQKVVIALKEVGDKVNLEVDILGKYVEKLLSSRFGNGVSS
;
A
#
# COMPACT_ATOMS: atom_id res chain seq x y z
N MET A 1 -46.18 44.41 21.74
CA MET A 1 -45.36 43.27 22.23
C MET A 1 -44.08 43.23 21.41
N ALA A 2 -42.99 43.79 21.92
CA ALA A 2 -41.71 43.84 21.22
C ALA A 2 -40.57 43.67 22.24
N ILE A 3 -40.28 42.43 22.62
CA ILE A 3 -39.05 42.06 23.32
C ILE A 3 -38.73 40.61 22.94
N SER A 4 -37.91 40.38 21.92
CA SER A 4 -37.13 39.14 21.75
C SER A 4 -36.23 39.23 20.51
N SER A 5 -35.16 40.01 20.59
CA SER A 5 -34.08 40.00 19.58
C SER A 5 -32.69 40.13 20.22
N ALA A 6 -32.59 40.84 21.36
CA ALA A 6 -31.33 41.01 22.08
C ALA A 6 -30.84 39.73 22.80
N ALA A 7 -31.73 38.87 23.29
CA ALA A 7 -31.36 37.68 24.06
C ALA A 7 -30.77 36.54 23.19
N GLN A 8 -31.19 36.44 21.93
CA GLN A 8 -30.65 35.44 20.99
C GLN A 8 -29.28 35.84 20.42
N LEU A 9 -29.00 37.14 20.26
CA LEU A 9 -27.68 37.60 19.82
C LEU A 9 -26.61 37.38 20.90
N HIS A 10 -26.96 37.56 22.18
CA HIS A 10 -26.00 37.42 23.28
C HIS A 10 -25.57 35.96 23.53
N LEU A 11 -26.45 34.99 23.25
CA LEU A 11 -26.14 33.56 23.33
C LEU A 11 -25.27 33.08 22.15
N PHE A 12 -25.37 33.73 20.99
CA PHE A 12 -24.55 33.45 19.81
C PHE A 12 -23.13 34.02 19.95
N LEU A 13 -22.99 35.24 20.47
CA LEU A 13 -21.70 35.88 20.72
C LEU A 13 -20.93 35.21 21.88
N SER A 14 -21.61 34.73 22.91
CA SER A 14 -20.96 34.01 24.02
C SER A 14 -20.42 32.64 23.63
N LYS A 15 -20.99 31.99 22.60
CA LYS A 15 -20.46 30.73 22.03
C LYS A 15 -19.30 30.94 21.06
N GLN A 16 -19.21 32.08 20.37
CA GLN A 16 -18.04 32.39 19.54
C GLN A 16 -16.78 32.72 20.36
N ILE A 17 -16.93 33.27 21.56
CA ILE A 17 -15.76 33.64 22.40
C ILE A 17 -15.08 32.41 23.01
N GLN A 18 -15.77 31.28 23.17
CA GLN A 18 -15.17 30.02 23.67
C GLN A 18 -14.36 29.22 22.62
N PHE A 19 -14.47 29.53 21.32
CA PHE A 19 -13.67 28.87 20.28
C PHE A 19 -12.25 29.42 20.11
N SER A 20 -11.89 30.47 20.86
CA SER A 20 -10.57 31.14 20.77
C SER A 20 -9.45 30.49 21.60
N ARG A 21 -9.69 29.32 22.21
CA ARG A 21 -8.70 28.64 23.06
C ARG A 21 -8.58 27.14 22.75
N LEU A 22 -8.51 26.78 21.47
CA LEU A 22 -7.96 25.48 21.11
C LEU A 22 -6.44 25.52 21.36
N PRO A 23 -5.86 24.50 22.01
CA PRO A 23 -4.40 24.39 22.10
C PRO A 23 -3.82 24.38 20.68
N PRO A 24 -2.62 24.96 20.46
CA PRO A 24 -1.96 24.88 19.17
C PRO A 24 -1.84 23.40 18.75
N PRO A 25 -1.96 23.09 17.45
CA PRO A 25 -1.73 21.73 16.97
C PRO A 25 -0.35 21.27 17.45
N PRO A 26 -0.20 19.99 17.83
CA PRO A 26 1.10 19.47 18.24
C PRO A 26 2.12 19.76 17.12
N PRO A 27 3.35 20.12 17.46
CA PRO A 27 4.38 20.35 16.45
C PRO A 27 4.49 19.10 15.58
N LEU A 28 4.37 19.27 14.26
CA LEU A 28 4.72 18.25 13.29
C LEU A 28 6.17 17.87 13.60
N PHE A 29 6.38 16.65 14.08
CA PHE A 29 7.71 16.14 14.36
C PHE A 29 8.52 16.20 13.06
N PRO A 30 9.74 16.78 13.08
CA PRO A 30 10.64 16.62 11.96
C PRO A 30 11.19 15.18 12.02
N LEU A 31 10.43 14.23 11.49
CA LEU A 31 10.98 12.94 11.11
C LEU A 31 11.57 13.15 9.73
N ASN A 32 12.90 13.07 9.66
CA ASN A 32 13.66 13.13 8.41
C ASN A 32 12.95 12.30 7.35
N ALA A 33 12.46 12.98 6.31
CA ALA A 33 11.93 12.35 5.11
C ALA A 33 12.95 11.30 4.65
N CYS A 34 12.42 10.14 4.26
CA CYS A 34 13.16 9.04 3.66
C CYS A 34 14.17 9.62 2.65
N GLY A 35 15.48 9.38 2.86
CA GLY A 35 16.53 9.98 2.07
C GLY A 35 16.28 9.81 0.57
N ARG A 36 16.30 10.92 -0.18
CA ARG A 36 15.97 10.97 -1.61
C ARG A 36 16.77 9.93 -2.41
N HIS A 37 16.04 9.18 -3.22
CA HIS A 37 16.48 8.31 -4.32
C HIS A 37 17.75 7.48 -4.07
N PHE A 38 17.57 6.28 -3.52
CA PHE A 38 18.53 5.20 -3.73
C PHE A 38 18.27 4.58 -5.12
N SER A 39 19.01 5.01 -6.14
CA SER A 39 18.99 4.35 -7.44
C SER A 39 19.63 2.96 -7.29
N LEU A 40 18.86 1.90 -7.50
CA LEU A 40 19.39 0.55 -7.69
C LEU A 40 20.52 0.58 -8.74
N PRO A 41 21.68 -0.07 -8.50
CA PRO A 41 22.71 -0.15 -9.51
C PRO A 41 22.16 -0.83 -10.76
N SER A 42 22.29 -0.15 -11.89
CA SER A 42 21.81 -0.53 -13.22
C SER A 42 22.60 -1.69 -13.83
N SER A 43 22.63 -2.85 -13.15
CA SER A 43 23.26 -4.07 -13.65
C SER A 43 22.52 -5.35 -13.22
N LEU A 44 21.23 -5.44 -13.53
CA LEU A 44 20.54 -6.73 -13.66
C LEU A 44 20.14 -6.91 -15.13
N SER A 45 21.16 -7.10 -15.97
CA SER A 45 20.98 -7.49 -17.37
C SER A 45 20.82 -9.01 -17.43
N LEU A 46 19.59 -9.50 -17.28
CA LEU A 46 19.23 -10.88 -17.57
C LEU A 46 19.34 -11.10 -19.09
N LYS A 47 20.50 -11.56 -19.55
CA LYS A 47 20.69 -11.99 -20.94
C LYS A 47 19.94 -13.30 -21.19
N PRO A 48 19.18 -13.43 -22.30
CA PRO A 48 18.63 -14.71 -22.71
C PRO A 48 19.76 -15.67 -23.15
N LYS A 49 19.73 -16.92 -22.66
CA LYS A 49 20.67 -17.97 -23.09
C LYS A 49 20.41 -18.33 -24.56
N PRO A 50 21.43 -18.42 -25.43
CA PRO A 50 21.27 -18.99 -26.76
C PRO A 50 21.26 -20.52 -26.70
N SER A 51 20.44 -21.10 -27.58
CA SER A 51 20.37 -22.53 -27.89
C SER A 51 21.68 -23.04 -28.50
N SER A 52 22.20 -24.17 -28.00
CA SER A 52 23.21 -24.96 -28.71
C SER A 52 22.86 -26.45 -28.70
N SER A 53 22.87 -27.01 -29.90
CA SER A 53 22.65 -28.41 -30.26
C SER A 53 23.93 -29.25 -30.00
N PRO A 54 23.88 -30.60 -30.16
CA PRO A 54 24.51 -31.54 -29.23
C PRO A 54 25.96 -31.88 -29.56
N ALA A 55 26.76 -32.15 -28.51
CA ALA A 55 28.08 -32.77 -28.67
C ALA A 55 28.29 -33.91 -27.66
N SER A 56 28.43 -35.12 -28.23
CA SER A 56 29.29 -36.25 -27.84
C SER A 56 29.21 -36.80 -26.41
N LEU A 57 28.64 -38.00 -26.33
CA LEU A 57 28.69 -38.95 -25.21
C LEU A 57 30.12 -39.44 -24.94
N LYS A 58 30.54 -39.40 -23.67
CA LYS A 58 31.55 -40.31 -23.11
C LYS A 58 31.03 -40.90 -21.80
N PRO A 59 31.14 -42.23 -21.58
CA PRO A 59 30.68 -42.85 -20.37
C PRO A 59 31.76 -42.71 -19.30
N PHE A 60 31.45 -42.04 -18.19
CA PHE A 60 32.27 -42.06 -16.98
C PHE A 60 31.48 -42.73 -15.86
N LEU A 61 32.12 -43.73 -15.27
CA LEU A 61 31.62 -44.63 -14.22
C LEU A 61 31.23 -43.86 -12.95
N LEU A 62 30.07 -44.19 -12.38
CA LEU A 62 29.60 -43.73 -11.06
C LEU A 62 30.26 -44.53 -9.93
N PRO A 63 30.64 -43.87 -8.82
CA PRO A 63 30.54 -44.47 -7.50
C PRO A 63 29.24 -44.03 -6.79
N ARG A 64 28.76 -44.95 -5.97
CA ARG A 64 27.51 -44.92 -5.20
C ARG A 64 27.46 -43.83 -4.11
N SER A 65 26.21 -43.47 -3.82
CA SER A 65 25.63 -42.90 -2.59
C SER A 65 25.97 -41.46 -2.22
N PHE A 66 25.20 -40.53 -2.78
CA PHE A 66 24.77 -39.34 -2.06
C PHE A 66 23.24 -39.39 -1.92
N ARG A 67 22.75 -39.39 -0.68
CA ARG A 67 21.32 -39.21 -0.39
C ARG A 67 21.01 -37.73 -0.56
N PRO A 68 20.10 -37.32 -1.46
CA PRO A 68 19.61 -35.96 -1.44
C PRO A 68 18.70 -35.80 -0.24
N ASN A 69 19.04 -34.87 0.66
CA ASN A 69 18.07 -34.30 1.58
C ASN A 69 16.92 -33.76 0.74
N THR A 70 15.70 -34.13 1.12
CA THR A 70 14.44 -33.67 0.56
C THR A 70 14.36 -32.14 0.67
N LEU A 71 14.75 -31.44 -0.40
CA LEU A 71 14.36 -30.07 -0.63
C LEU A 71 12.84 -30.05 -0.75
N LYS A 72 12.15 -29.42 0.20
CA LYS A 72 10.73 -29.12 0.06
C LYS A 72 10.58 -28.18 -1.13
N PRO A 73 9.77 -28.52 -2.15
CA PRO A 73 9.54 -27.60 -3.25
C PRO A 73 8.79 -26.38 -2.70
N TYR A 74 9.39 -25.20 -2.82
CA TYR A 74 8.67 -23.95 -2.70
C TYR A 74 7.72 -23.89 -3.91
N ALA A 75 6.52 -24.42 -3.71
CA ALA A 75 5.50 -24.43 -4.73
C ALA A 75 5.20 -22.96 -5.09
N SER A 76 5.48 -22.59 -6.34
CA SER A 76 4.98 -21.38 -6.97
C SER A 76 3.45 -21.38 -6.83
N ARG A 77 2.94 -20.69 -5.80
CA ARG A 77 1.51 -20.52 -5.60
C ARG A 77 1.04 -19.45 -6.58
N SER A 78 0.28 -19.91 -7.56
CA SER A 78 -0.59 -19.09 -8.40
C SER A 78 -1.27 -18.00 -7.58
N ALA A 79 -1.28 -16.77 -8.11
CA ALA A 79 -1.85 -15.55 -7.52
C ALA A 79 -3.38 -15.64 -7.34
N THR A 80 -3.81 -16.55 -6.47
CA THR A 80 -5.17 -16.64 -5.96
C THR A 80 -5.25 -15.69 -4.78
N ILE A 81 -6.31 -14.88 -4.69
CA ILE A 81 -6.59 -14.03 -3.53
C ILE A 81 -6.46 -14.90 -2.27
N THR A 82 -5.37 -14.71 -1.52
CA THR A 82 -5.05 -15.53 -0.35
C THR A 82 -5.42 -14.80 0.94
N SER A 83 -5.71 -13.50 0.85
CA SER A 83 -6.11 -12.63 1.95
C SER A 83 -6.91 -11.42 1.46
N LEU A 84 -7.75 -10.88 2.32
CA LEU A 84 -8.45 -9.60 2.15
C LEU A 84 -8.08 -8.67 3.31
N PHE A 85 -8.20 -7.37 3.08
CA PHE A 85 -7.94 -6.29 4.03
C PHE A 85 -9.12 -5.31 4.00
N THR A 86 -9.10 -4.33 4.89
CA THR A 86 -10.16 -3.33 5.03
C THR A 86 -9.69 -1.92 4.66
N GLY A 87 -8.38 -1.72 4.58
CA GLY A 87 -7.75 -0.42 4.42
C GLY A 87 -7.73 0.38 5.73
N ILE A 88 -7.91 -0.26 6.87
CA ILE A 88 -7.81 0.38 8.18
C ILE A 88 -6.44 0.04 8.76
N VAL A 89 -5.51 0.97 8.57
CA VAL A 89 -4.12 0.84 9.04
C VAL A 89 -4.09 0.63 10.55
N GLU A 90 -3.41 -0.43 10.99
CA GLU A 90 -3.33 -0.82 12.40
C GLU A 90 -2.15 -0.15 13.12
N GLU A 91 -1.05 0.06 12.40
CA GLU A 91 0.12 0.79 12.86
C GLU A 91 1.01 1.25 11.71
N MET A 92 1.94 2.17 12.02
CA MET A 92 3.08 2.45 11.17
C MET A 92 4.27 1.63 11.67
N GLY A 93 4.73 0.68 10.86
CA GLY A 93 5.99 -0.01 11.08
C GLY A 93 7.17 0.79 10.54
N ARG A 94 8.38 0.26 10.70
CA ARG A 94 9.60 0.88 10.20
C ARG A 94 10.52 -0.14 9.54
N ILE A 95 10.97 0.15 8.33
CA ILE A 95 11.89 -0.72 7.60
C ILE A 95 13.23 -0.77 8.35
N GLU A 96 13.69 -1.96 8.71
CA GLU A 96 15.03 -2.16 9.27
C GLU A 96 16.06 -2.42 8.19
N ARG A 97 15.68 -3.24 7.21
CA ARG A 97 16.55 -3.64 6.12
C ARG A 97 15.70 -4.01 4.91
N LEU A 98 16.24 -3.77 3.73
CA LEU A 98 15.74 -4.31 2.49
C LEU A 98 16.90 -4.60 1.53
N GLY A 99 16.74 -5.56 0.62
CA GLY A 99 17.75 -5.87 -0.37
C GLY A 99 17.62 -7.29 -0.93
N PRO A 100 18.58 -7.71 -1.77
CA PRO A 100 18.66 -9.09 -2.24
C PRO A 100 18.71 -10.07 -1.06
N SER A 101 17.93 -11.13 -1.14
CA SER A 101 18.02 -12.28 -0.25
C SER A 101 19.42 -12.90 -0.35
N GLY A 102 19.90 -13.47 0.76
CA GLY A 102 21.16 -14.19 0.79
C GLY A 102 21.12 -15.54 0.07
N ASP A 103 19.92 -15.97 -0.35
CA ASP A 103 19.70 -17.26 -1.01
C ASP A 103 20.10 -17.24 -2.48
N ALA A 104 20.52 -18.41 -2.99
CA ALA A 104 21.03 -18.60 -4.35
C ALA A 104 20.03 -18.22 -5.46
N ASP A 105 18.73 -18.14 -5.13
CA ASP A 105 17.64 -17.87 -6.08
C ASP A 105 17.41 -16.37 -6.34
N GLY A 106 18.11 -15.46 -5.63
CA GLY A 106 18.15 -14.04 -5.98
C GLY A 106 16.84 -13.26 -5.69
N GLY A 107 16.09 -13.65 -4.66
CA GLY A 107 14.91 -12.92 -4.19
C GLY A 107 15.24 -11.53 -3.62
N PHE A 108 14.22 -10.70 -3.36
CA PHE A 108 14.36 -9.44 -2.62
C PHE A 108 13.56 -9.56 -1.33
N GLU A 109 14.12 -9.15 -0.20
CA GLU A 109 13.49 -9.24 1.11
C GLU A 109 13.40 -7.87 1.76
N MET A 110 12.41 -7.71 2.62
CA MET A 110 12.23 -6.54 3.47
C MET A 110 11.95 -7.00 4.89
N ARG A 111 12.76 -6.51 5.84
CA ARG A 111 12.57 -6.71 7.27
C ARG A 111 12.01 -5.43 7.89
N ILE A 112 10.92 -5.57 8.64
CA ILE A 112 10.13 -4.47 9.17
C ILE A 112 9.98 -4.67 10.67
N SER A 113 10.25 -3.61 11.43
CA SER A 113 9.90 -3.53 12.85
C SER A 113 8.45 -3.10 13.02
N ALA A 114 7.71 -3.80 13.87
CA ALA A 114 6.28 -3.65 14.08
C ALA A 114 5.87 -4.19 15.45
N SER A 115 4.77 -3.70 16.02
CA SER A 115 4.32 -4.13 17.36
C SER A 115 2.95 -4.81 17.30
N ASN A 116 1.94 -4.10 16.81
CA ASN A 116 0.54 -4.55 16.82
C ASN A 116 0.29 -5.72 15.86
N VAL A 117 0.83 -5.68 14.64
CA VAL A 117 0.56 -6.70 13.61
C VAL A 117 1.27 -8.03 13.87
N LEU A 118 2.25 -8.06 14.79
CA LEU A 118 2.88 -9.31 15.24
C LEU A 118 2.02 -10.10 16.23
N GLY A 119 0.96 -9.50 16.75
CA GLY A 119 0.02 -10.19 17.65
C GLY A 119 -0.65 -11.36 16.95
N GLY A 120 -0.22 -12.58 17.28
CA GLY A 120 -0.77 -13.82 16.72
C GLY A 120 -0.24 -14.20 15.32
N VAL A 121 0.85 -13.57 14.86
CA VAL A 121 1.43 -13.82 13.53
C VAL A 121 1.95 -15.25 13.38
N GLN A 122 1.79 -15.81 12.18
CA GLN A 122 2.33 -17.10 11.77
C GLN A 122 3.08 -16.99 10.44
N LEU A 123 3.96 -17.96 10.19
CA LEU A 123 4.62 -18.07 8.89
C LEU A 123 3.56 -18.36 7.81
N GLY A 124 3.63 -17.62 6.71
CA GLY A 124 2.64 -17.71 5.63
C GLY A 124 1.43 -16.78 5.80
N ASP A 125 1.32 -16.04 6.91
CA ASP A 125 0.29 -15.01 7.06
C ASP A 125 0.51 -13.86 6.07
N SER A 126 -0.58 -13.19 5.73
CA SER A 126 -0.56 -12.01 4.85
C SER A 126 -0.69 -10.72 5.65
N ILE A 127 0.26 -9.80 5.42
CA ILE A 127 0.27 -8.45 5.97
C ILE A 127 0.37 -7.47 4.80
N ALA A 128 -0.50 -6.46 4.77
CA ALA A 128 -0.41 -5.37 3.82
C ALA A 128 0.66 -4.37 4.29
N VAL A 129 1.64 -4.09 3.43
CA VAL A 129 2.69 -3.08 3.63
C VAL A 129 2.50 -1.96 2.61
N ASN A 130 2.16 -0.75 3.06
CA ASN A 130 1.69 0.34 2.18
C ASN A 130 0.61 -0.12 1.19
N GLY A 131 -0.32 -0.97 1.65
CA GLY A 131 -1.38 -1.52 0.80
C GLY A 131 -0.95 -2.65 -0.13
N THR A 132 0.28 -3.15 -0.02
CA THR A 132 0.76 -4.30 -0.79
C THR A 132 0.67 -5.55 0.05
N CYS A 133 -0.13 -6.53 -0.35
CA CYS A 133 -0.23 -7.82 0.32
C CYS A 133 1.07 -8.59 0.19
N LEU A 134 1.73 -8.87 1.31
CA LEU A 134 2.97 -9.63 1.37
C LEU A 134 2.86 -10.77 2.38
N THR A 135 3.55 -11.87 2.07
CA THR A 135 3.55 -13.08 2.91
C THR A 135 4.73 -13.05 3.88
N VAL A 136 4.44 -13.25 5.17
CA VAL A 136 5.45 -13.36 6.23
C VAL A 136 6.29 -14.63 6.01
N SER A 137 7.59 -14.45 5.77
CA SER A 137 8.55 -15.53 5.57
C SER A 137 9.36 -15.85 6.83
N ASP A 138 9.49 -14.89 7.74
CA ASP A 138 10.18 -15.02 9.04
C ASP A 138 9.66 -13.96 10.02
N PHE A 139 9.76 -14.20 11.33
CA PHE A 139 9.49 -13.19 12.35
C PHE A 139 10.21 -13.49 13.66
N ASP A 140 10.50 -12.43 14.41
CA ASP A 140 11.11 -12.48 15.73
C ASP A 140 10.34 -11.57 16.69
N LEU A 141 9.69 -12.19 17.69
CA LEU A 141 8.90 -11.48 18.69
C LEU A 141 9.78 -10.79 19.76
N ALA A 142 11.01 -11.24 19.97
CA ALA A 142 11.93 -10.61 20.92
C ALA A 142 12.44 -9.26 20.38
N THR A 143 12.68 -9.17 19.07
CA THR A 143 13.05 -7.91 18.41
C THR A 143 11.86 -7.16 17.82
N SER A 144 10.64 -7.72 17.87
CA SER A 144 9.43 -7.13 17.30
C SER A 144 9.57 -6.83 15.80
N THR A 145 9.96 -7.86 15.03
CA THR A 145 10.22 -7.73 13.59
C THR A 145 9.64 -8.88 12.79
N PHE A 146 9.31 -8.64 11.52
CA PHE A 146 8.99 -9.67 10.54
C PHE A 146 9.69 -9.40 9.21
N THR A 147 9.82 -10.46 8.41
CA THR A 147 10.42 -10.43 7.08
C THR A 147 9.41 -10.87 6.04
N VAL A 148 9.45 -10.22 4.88
CA VAL A 148 8.62 -10.55 3.71
C VAL A 148 9.48 -10.59 2.46
N GLY A 149 9.09 -11.43 1.51
CA GLY A 149 9.67 -11.48 0.17
C GLY A 149 8.92 -10.58 -0.81
N LEU A 150 9.65 -9.88 -1.68
CA LEU A 150 9.11 -9.00 -2.71
C LEU A 150 9.43 -9.58 -4.10
N ALA A 151 8.38 -9.81 -4.88
CA ALA A 151 8.51 -10.23 -6.27
C ALA A 151 8.93 -9.05 -7.17
N PRO A 152 9.57 -9.31 -8.32
CA PRO A 152 9.92 -8.25 -9.27
C PRO A 152 8.73 -7.41 -9.74
N GLU A 153 7.53 -8.00 -9.88
CA GLU A 153 6.33 -7.24 -10.24
C GLU A 153 5.93 -6.28 -9.13
N THR A 154 5.96 -6.73 -7.87
CA THR A 154 5.70 -5.89 -6.69
C THR A 154 6.63 -4.68 -6.67
N LEU A 155 7.94 -4.90 -6.88
CA LEU A 155 8.92 -3.82 -6.90
C LEU A 155 8.70 -2.80 -8.03
N ARG A 156 8.09 -3.22 -9.16
CA ARG A 156 7.81 -2.33 -10.31
C ARG A 156 6.50 -1.57 -10.16
N ARG A 157 5.51 -2.16 -9.49
CA ARG A 157 4.14 -1.64 -9.36
C ARG A 157 3.94 -0.74 -8.14
N THR A 158 4.84 -0.80 -7.16
CA THR A 158 4.69 -0.16 -5.85
C THR A 158 5.83 0.80 -5.54
N ASP A 159 5.69 1.59 -4.48
CA ASP A 159 6.73 2.44 -3.90
C ASP A 159 7.81 1.65 -3.15
N LEU A 160 7.58 0.36 -2.86
CA LEU A 160 8.41 -0.44 -1.96
C LEU A 160 9.86 -0.58 -2.42
N GLY A 161 10.12 -0.52 -3.73
CA GLY A 161 11.47 -0.57 -4.30
C GLY A 161 12.29 0.71 -4.09
N GLU A 162 11.66 1.80 -3.69
CA GLU A 162 12.28 3.12 -3.50
C GLU A 162 12.50 3.46 -2.02
N LEU A 163 12.00 2.63 -1.11
CA LEU A 163 12.14 2.80 0.32
C LEU A 163 13.57 2.49 0.81
N ALA A 164 13.91 3.03 1.98
CA ALA A 164 15.22 2.84 2.61
C ALA A 164 15.05 2.38 4.08
N PRO A 165 16.11 1.85 4.71
CA PRO A 165 16.12 1.63 6.15
C PRO A 165 15.72 2.89 6.92
N GLY A 166 14.78 2.73 7.83
CA GLY A 166 14.22 3.78 8.66
C GLY A 166 12.96 4.44 8.10
N CYS A 167 12.56 4.14 6.88
CA CYS A 167 11.33 4.71 6.32
C CYS A 167 10.10 4.05 6.96
N PRO A 168 9.07 4.84 7.31
CA PRO A 168 7.85 4.32 7.90
C PRO A 168 6.98 3.65 6.81
N VAL A 169 6.21 2.64 7.20
CA VAL A 169 5.26 1.95 6.32
C VAL A 169 3.95 1.69 7.05
N ASN A 170 2.82 1.83 6.35
CA ASN A 170 1.51 1.42 6.86
C ASN A 170 1.44 -0.10 6.92
N LEU A 171 0.93 -0.64 8.03
CA LEU A 171 0.74 -2.07 8.24
C LEU A 171 -0.73 -2.41 8.58
N GLU A 172 -1.26 -3.45 7.94
CA GLU A 172 -2.58 -4.03 8.25
C GLU A 172 -2.52 -5.56 8.08
N ARG A 173 -3.05 -6.32 9.04
CA ARG A 173 -3.18 -7.78 8.94
C ARG A 173 -4.36 -8.15 8.04
N ALA A 174 -4.28 -9.33 7.43
CA ALA A 174 -5.41 -9.91 6.73
C ALA A 174 -6.64 -10.03 7.66
N VAL A 175 -7.81 -9.70 7.12
CA VAL A 175 -9.09 -9.68 7.82
C VAL A 175 -9.47 -11.09 8.27
N GLN A 176 -9.93 -11.22 9.51
CA GLN A 176 -10.54 -12.47 9.99
C GLN A 176 -12.03 -12.50 9.62
N PRO A 177 -12.64 -13.67 9.38
CA PRO A 177 -14.07 -13.75 9.02
C PRO A 177 -15.05 -13.13 10.02
N VAL A 178 -14.62 -12.91 11.26
CA VAL A 178 -15.45 -12.38 12.37
C VAL A 178 -15.15 -10.91 12.69
N SER A 179 -14.21 -10.26 11.99
CA SER A 179 -13.85 -8.88 12.30
C SER A 179 -14.81 -7.88 11.64
N ARG A 180 -14.77 -6.64 12.15
CA ARG A 180 -15.51 -5.52 11.55
C ARG A 180 -14.74 -5.01 10.33
N MET A 181 -15.44 -4.77 9.23
CA MET A 181 -14.89 -4.06 8.08
C MET A 181 -15.20 -2.57 8.18
N GLY A 182 -14.21 -1.79 8.65
CA GLY A 182 -14.36 -0.34 8.86
C GLY A 182 -14.13 0.51 7.62
N GLY A 183 -13.43 -0.03 6.61
CA GLY A 183 -13.20 0.63 5.32
C GLY A 183 -13.98 -0.07 4.20
N HIS A 184 -13.27 -0.52 3.17
CA HIS A 184 -13.85 -1.23 2.01
C HIS A 184 -13.08 -2.52 1.70
N PHE A 185 -13.45 -3.23 0.64
CA PHE A 185 -12.70 -4.42 0.21
C PHE A 185 -11.37 -4.00 -0.41
N VAL A 186 -10.29 -4.21 0.33
CA VAL A 186 -8.91 -4.03 -0.14
C VAL A 186 -8.29 -5.41 -0.32
N GLN A 187 -7.76 -5.71 -1.49
CA GLN A 187 -7.08 -6.97 -1.79
C GLN A 187 -5.61 -6.93 -1.38
N GLY A 188 -5.04 -5.74 -1.33
CA GLY A 188 -3.60 -5.54 -1.23
C GLY A 188 -2.90 -5.75 -2.57
N HIS A 189 -3.61 -5.53 -3.67
CA HIS A 189 -3.15 -5.72 -5.05
C HIS A 189 -3.04 -4.35 -5.73
N VAL A 190 -1.96 -3.65 -5.42
CA VAL A 190 -1.67 -2.31 -5.96
C VAL A 190 -1.68 -2.33 -7.48
N ASP A 191 -2.50 -1.48 -8.08
CA ASP A 191 -2.64 -1.38 -9.54
C ASP A 191 -1.51 -0.56 -10.17
N GLY A 192 -1.05 0.42 -9.42
CA GLY A 192 0.04 1.32 -9.79
C GLY A 192 0.27 2.35 -8.71
N THR A 193 0.96 3.42 -9.09
CA THR A 193 1.31 4.49 -8.16
C THR A 193 0.77 5.83 -8.64
N GLY A 194 0.59 6.76 -7.71
CA GLY A 194 0.26 8.16 -7.97
C GLY A 194 1.31 9.09 -7.36
N GLU A 195 1.22 10.37 -7.69
CA GLU A 195 2.09 11.43 -7.18
C GLU A 195 1.25 12.44 -6.40
N ILE A 196 1.65 12.79 -5.18
CA ILE A 196 0.99 13.85 -4.42
C ILE A 196 1.31 15.20 -5.07
N VAL A 197 0.30 15.94 -5.51
CA VAL A 197 0.46 17.23 -6.20
C VAL A 197 0.04 18.43 -5.37
N SER A 198 -0.72 18.20 -4.28
CA SER A 198 -1.14 19.26 -3.38
C SER A 198 -1.43 18.70 -1.99
N LEU A 199 -1.01 19.45 -0.97
CA LEU A 199 -1.30 19.22 0.44
C LEU A 199 -1.79 20.56 1.04
N VAL A 200 -3.07 20.65 1.38
CA VAL A 200 -3.68 21.91 1.85
C VAL A 200 -4.41 21.66 3.18
N PRO A 201 -3.92 22.22 4.30
CA PRO A 201 -4.65 22.18 5.56
C PRO A 201 -5.95 22.97 5.49
N GLU A 202 -7.02 22.39 6.05
CA GLU A 202 -8.31 23.06 6.27
C GLU A 202 -8.79 22.73 7.69
N GLY A 203 -8.61 23.68 8.61
CA GLY A 203 -8.86 23.42 10.03
C GLY A 203 -7.92 22.35 10.58
N ASP A 204 -8.49 21.28 11.13
CA ASP A 204 -7.76 20.10 11.62
C ASP A 204 -7.61 18.99 10.57
N SER A 205 -8.13 19.23 9.37
CA SER A 205 -8.16 18.29 8.26
C SER A 205 -7.13 18.65 7.20
N LEU A 206 -6.76 17.66 6.39
CA LEU A 206 -5.76 17.82 5.33
C LEU A 206 -6.35 17.36 4.00
N TRP A 207 -6.43 18.28 3.05
CA TRP A 207 -6.69 17.96 1.65
C TRP A 207 -5.43 17.41 1.00
N VAL A 208 -5.57 16.28 0.32
CA VAL A 208 -4.52 15.65 -0.47
C VAL A 208 -5.03 15.47 -1.88
N LYS A 209 -4.34 16.06 -2.86
CA LYS A 209 -4.61 15.84 -4.29
C LYS A 209 -3.51 14.97 -4.87
N VAL A 210 -3.91 13.92 -5.59
CA VAL A 210 -3.01 12.93 -6.17
C VAL A 210 -3.23 12.88 -7.68
N ARG A 211 -2.13 12.99 -8.44
CA ARG A 211 -2.11 12.71 -9.88
C ARG A 211 -1.94 11.22 -10.09
N VAL A 212 -2.68 10.69 -11.06
CA VAL A 212 -2.72 9.26 -11.36
C VAL A 212 -2.68 9.04 -12.87
N ALA A 213 -2.24 7.85 -13.28
CA ALA A 213 -2.26 7.46 -14.67
C ALA A 213 -3.71 7.30 -15.20
N PRO A 214 -4.02 7.70 -16.45
CA PRO A 214 -5.37 7.68 -17.01
C PRO A 214 -6.06 6.31 -16.96
N GLU A 215 -5.30 5.22 -17.00
CA GLU A 215 -5.82 3.86 -16.90
C GLU A 215 -6.51 3.57 -15.57
N LEU A 216 -6.05 4.16 -14.46
CA LEU A 216 -6.69 4.00 -13.15
C LEU A 216 -7.82 5.01 -12.95
N MET A 217 -7.71 6.18 -13.57
CA MET A 217 -8.65 7.28 -13.44
C MET A 217 -10.11 6.85 -13.70
N ARG A 218 -10.33 5.97 -14.69
CA ARG A 218 -11.66 5.43 -15.04
C ARG A 218 -12.40 4.71 -13.90
N TYR A 219 -11.69 4.28 -12.85
CA TYR A 219 -12.26 3.56 -11.71
C TYR A 219 -12.44 4.47 -10.48
N ILE A 220 -12.00 5.72 -10.56
CA ILE A 220 -12.03 6.68 -9.46
C ILE A 220 -13.24 7.60 -9.67
N VAL A 221 -14.20 7.53 -8.77
CA VAL A 221 -15.45 8.29 -8.85
C VAL A 221 -15.67 9.12 -7.59
N PRO A 222 -16.31 10.31 -7.67
CA PRO A 222 -16.68 11.08 -6.49
C PRO A 222 -17.50 10.24 -5.50
N LYS A 223 -17.16 10.33 -4.22
CA LYS A 223 -17.74 9.53 -3.12
C LYS A 223 -17.47 8.01 -3.21
N GLY A 224 -16.67 7.57 -4.17
CA GLY A 224 -16.15 6.20 -4.22
C GLY A 224 -15.05 5.96 -3.19
N PHE A 225 -14.72 4.69 -2.99
CA PHE A 225 -13.56 4.28 -2.19
C PHE A 225 -12.31 4.16 -3.05
N ILE A 226 -11.16 4.41 -2.42
CA ILE A 226 -9.84 4.10 -2.95
C ILE A 226 -8.92 3.76 -1.79
N ALA A 227 -7.99 2.82 -1.99
CA ALA A 227 -6.91 2.57 -1.05
C ALA A 227 -5.64 3.31 -1.51
N VAL A 228 -5.14 4.21 -0.68
CA VAL A 228 -3.88 4.94 -0.90
C VAL A 228 -2.89 4.51 0.18
N ASP A 229 -1.74 3.95 -0.20
CA ASP A 229 -0.80 3.28 0.72
C ASP A 229 -1.49 2.31 1.69
N GLY A 230 -2.54 1.61 1.22
CA GLY A 230 -3.35 0.72 2.05
C GLY A 230 -4.32 1.41 3.01
N THR A 231 -4.49 2.72 2.92
CA THR A 231 -5.48 3.47 3.70
C THR A 231 -6.76 3.62 2.88
N SER A 232 -7.86 3.08 3.37
CA SER A 232 -9.20 3.25 2.81
C SER A 232 -9.65 4.69 2.97
N LEU A 233 -9.87 5.38 1.85
CA LEU A 233 -10.25 6.78 1.80
C LEU A 233 -11.46 6.97 0.89
N THR A 234 -12.19 8.06 1.13
CA THR A 234 -13.30 8.48 0.27
C THR A 234 -12.83 9.57 -0.67
N VAL A 235 -12.96 9.31 -1.97
CA VAL A 235 -12.71 10.31 -3.01
C VAL A 235 -13.71 11.45 -2.87
N VAL A 236 -13.24 12.69 -2.87
CA VAL A 236 -14.12 13.87 -2.79
C VAL A 236 -14.29 14.49 -4.17
N GLY A 237 -13.19 14.91 -4.79
CA GLY A 237 -13.13 15.51 -6.12
C GLY A 237 -12.40 14.62 -7.13
N VAL A 238 -12.82 14.74 -8.38
CA VAL A 238 -12.23 14.09 -9.56
C VAL A 238 -12.02 15.15 -10.64
N TYR A 239 -10.81 15.23 -11.18
CA TYR A 239 -10.37 16.24 -12.14
C TYR A 239 -9.77 15.54 -13.37
N GLU A 240 -10.63 15.18 -14.31
CA GLU A 240 -10.26 14.38 -15.50
C GLU A 240 -9.16 15.02 -16.34
N GLU A 241 -9.26 16.33 -16.62
CA GLU A 241 -8.28 17.06 -17.45
C GLU A 241 -6.88 17.08 -16.84
N GLU A 242 -6.79 17.06 -15.51
CA GLU A 242 -5.53 17.03 -14.77
C GLU A 242 -5.07 15.60 -14.43
N SER A 243 -5.89 14.59 -14.73
CA SER A 243 -5.72 13.20 -14.26
C SER A 243 -5.46 13.14 -12.75
N CYS A 244 -6.28 13.87 -11.99
CA CYS A 244 -6.14 13.97 -10.54
C CYS A 244 -7.44 13.61 -9.82
N PHE A 245 -7.30 13.17 -8.58
CA PHE A 245 -8.39 13.08 -7.61
C PHE A 245 -7.92 13.64 -6.27
N ASP A 246 -8.86 13.97 -5.40
CA ASP A 246 -8.54 14.37 -4.04
C ASP A 246 -9.36 13.62 -2.99
N PHE A 247 -8.86 13.67 -1.77
CA PHE A 247 -9.52 13.18 -0.57
C PHE A 247 -9.12 14.07 0.61
N MET A 248 -9.88 13.94 1.69
CA MET A 248 -9.63 14.68 2.93
C MET A 248 -9.32 13.71 4.05
N MET A 249 -8.21 13.95 4.75
CA MET A 249 -7.83 13.19 5.94
C MET A 249 -8.20 13.96 7.20
N VAL A 250 -9.00 13.34 8.07
CA VAL A 250 -9.29 13.86 9.41
C VAL A 250 -8.07 13.74 10.32
N ALA A 251 -8.00 14.56 11.37
CA ALA A 251 -6.86 14.61 12.30
C ALA A 251 -6.47 13.24 12.87
N TYR A 252 -7.45 12.38 13.18
CA TYR A 252 -7.17 11.03 13.68
C TYR A 252 -6.39 10.19 12.66
N THR A 253 -6.83 10.15 11.40
CA THR A 253 -6.17 9.38 10.34
C THR A 253 -4.76 9.91 10.06
N GLN A 254 -4.58 11.23 10.06
CA GLN A 254 -3.26 11.85 9.85
C GLN A 254 -2.19 11.34 10.85
N GLN A 255 -2.59 11.00 12.07
CA GLN A 255 -1.65 10.46 13.09
C GLN A 255 -1.34 8.98 12.92
N LYS A 256 -2.06 8.28 12.04
CA LYS A 256 -2.04 6.82 11.93
C LYS A 256 -1.44 6.31 10.62
N VAL A 257 -1.27 7.16 9.62
CA VAL A 257 -0.87 6.73 8.27
C VAL A 257 0.28 7.55 7.69
N VAL A 258 1.11 6.88 6.89
CA VAL A 258 2.33 7.47 6.32
C VAL A 258 2.07 8.61 5.34
N ILE A 259 0.90 8.68 4.70
CA ILE A 259 0.57 9.75 3.73
C ILE A 259 0.68 11.13 4.37
N ALA A 260 0.35 11.25 5.66
CA ALA A 260 0.46 12.53 6.38
C ALA A 260 1.91 12.97 6.65
N LEU A 261 2.88 12.08 6.44
CA LEU A 261 4.32 12.36 6.55
C LEU A 261 4.97 12.61 5.19
N LYS A 262 4.23 12.43 4.09
CA LYS A 262 4.72 12.61 2.72
C LYS A 262 4.64 14.08 2.29
N GLU A 263 5.47 14.45 1.33
CA GLU A 263 5.53 15.79 0.73
C GLU A 263 4.93 15.80 -0.69
N VAL A 264 4.70 17.00 -1.23
CA VAL A 264 4.36 17.15 -2.66
C VAL A 264 5.50 16.61 -3.52
N GLY A 265 5.16 15.78 -4.50
CA GLY A 265 6.09 15.04 -5.35
C GLY A 265 6.32 13.60 -4.90
N ASP A 266 5.94 13.24 -3.67
CA ASP A 266 6.09 11.87 -3.19
C ASP A 266 5.09 10.93 -3.87
N LYS A 267 5.54 9.70 -4.04
CA LYS A 267 4.77 8.60 -4.62
C LYS A 267 3.85 7.97 -3.57
N VAL A 268 2.69 7.50 -3.99
CA VAL A 268 1.77 6.67 -3.18
C VAL A 268 1.34 5.43 -3.97
N ASN A 269 1.14 4.30 -3.27
CA ASN A 269 0.54 3.10 -3.84
C ASN A 269 -0.97 3.29 -3.98
N LEU A 270 -1.53 2.91 -5.13
CA LEU A 270 -2.95 3.03 -5.42
C LEU A 270 -3.56 1.67 -5.74
N GLU A 271 -4.61 1.32 -5.00
CA GLU A 271 -5.52 0.23 -5.34
C GLU A 271 -6.92 0.83 -5.49
N VAL A 272 -7.48 0.72 -6.70
CA VAL A 272 -8.85 1.18 -6.97
C VAL A 272 -9.86 0.12 -6.49
N ASP A 273 -11.07 0.56 -6.15
CA ASP A 273 -12.12 -0.36 -5.71
C ASP A 273 -12.38 -1.45 -6.78
N ILE A 274 -12.20 -2.70 -6.37
CA ILE A 274 -12.40 -3.88 -7.22
C ILE A 274 -13.80 -3.93 -7.85
N LEU A 275 -14.81 -3.35 -7.19
CA LEU A 275 -16.16 -3.26 -7.73
C LEU A 275 -16.19 -2.55 -9.09
N GLY A 276 -15.40 -1.50 -9.27
CA GLY A 276 -15.29 -0.77 -10.54
C GLY A 276 -14.81 -1.67 -11.68
N LYS A 277 -13.79 -2.50 -11.42
CA LYS A 277 -13.25 -3.46 -12.41
C LYS A 277 -14.26 -4.56 -12.76
N TYR A 278 -15.01 -5.06 -11.78
CA TYR A 278 -16.08 -6.04 -12.06
C TYR A 278 -17.20 -5.43 -12.89
N VAL A 279 -17.61 -4.20 -12.60
CA VAL A 279 -18.62 -3.47 -13.39
C VAL A 279 -18.14 -3.28 -14.84
N GLU A 280 -16.90 -2.81 -15.05
CA GLU A 280 -16.33 -2.66 -16.40
C GLU A 280 -16.32 -4.00 -17.16
N LYS A 281 -15.87 -5.09 -16.52
CA LYS A 281 -15.84 -6.42 -17.14
C LYS A 281 -17.24 -6.92 -17.53
N LEU A 282 -18.23 -6.71 -16.66
CA LEU A 282 -19.62 -7.12 -16.92
C LEU A 282 -20.22 -6.35 -18.09
N LEU A 283 -20.01 -5.03 -18.14
CA LEU A 283 -20.51 -4.20 -19.24
C LEU A 283 -19.80 -4.53 -20.57
N SER A 284 -18.47 -4.70 -20.55
CA SER A 284 -17.69 -5.07 -21.74
C SER A 284 -18.15 -6.41 -22.33
N SER A 285 -18.50 -7.39 -21.48
CA SER A 285 -19.01 -8.69 -21.93
C SER A 285 -20.40 -8.64 -22.58
N ARG A 286 -21.24 -7.66 -22.20
CA ARG A 286 -22.60 -7.51 -22.74
C ARG A 286 -22.63 -6.77 -24.08
N PHE A 287 -21.74 -5.81 -24.29
CA PHE A 287 -21.71 -5.03 -25.53
C PHE A 287 -20.74 -5.58 -26.59
N GLY A 288 -19.84 -6.50 -26.23
CA GLY A 288 -18.92 -7.16 -27.18
C GLY A 288 -19.55 -8.25 -28.07
N ASN A 289 -20.75 -8.74 -27.74
CA ASN A 289 -21.46 -9.79 -28.49
C ASN A 289 -22.67 -9.28 -29.30
N GLY A 290 -22.81 -7.96 -29.46
CA GLY A 290 -24.02 -7.32 -30.00
C GLY A 290 -23.89 -6.58 -31.34
N VAL A 291 -22.78 -6.74 -32.07
CA VAL A 291 -22.63 -6.16 -33.42
C VAL A 291 -22.00 -7.18 -34.36
N SER A 292 -22.77 -8.20 -34.69
CA SER A 292 -22.65 -8.94 -35.95
C SER A 292 -24.06 -9.09 -36.50
N SER A 293 -24.48 -8.11 -37.27
CA SER A 293 -25.65 -8.12 -38.15
C SER A 293 -25.32 -7.31 -39.38
#